data_AF-A0A1Q5R5U6-F1
#
_entry.id   AF-A0A1Q5R5U6-F1
#
_cell.length_a   1.000
_cell.length_b   1.000
_cell.length_c   1.000
_cell.angle_alpha   90.00
_cell.angle_beta   90.00
_cell.angle_gamma   90.00
#
_symmetry.space_group_name_H-M   'P 1'
#
loop_
_entity.id
_entity.type
_entity.pdbx_description
1 polymer ?
#
loop_
_entity_poly.entity_id
_entity_poly.type
_entity_poly.pdbx_seq_one_letter_code
_entity_poly.pdbx_strand_id
1 'polypeptide(L)' 'MENVRRYRALASLCRQQAAYRPLQNWQLLGQAEHFEHLAEIALKAHFEACNAQRDQDAVAAAAWETPVAA' A
#
# COMPACT_ATOMS: atom_id res chain seq x y z
N MET A 1 5.23 -3.87 -1.72
CA MET A 1 4.19 -3.60 -2.77
C MET A 1 3.27 -4.79 -3.10
N GLU A 2 3.56 -6.03 -2.70
CA GLU A 2 2.77 -7.22 -3.08
C GLU A 2 1.28 -7.14 -2.65
N ASN A 3 1.02 -6.77 -1.39
CA ASN A 3 -0.35 -6.61 -0.88
C ASN A 3 -1.16 -5.58 -1.68
N VAL A 4 -0.55 -4.45 -2.07
CA VAL A 4 -1.20 -3.43 -2.91
C VAL A 4 -1.66 -4.03 -4.24
N ARG A 5 -0.79 -4.81 -4.90
CA ARG A 5 -1.12 -5.47 -6.17
C ARG A 5 -2.22 -6.51 -5.99
N ARG A 6 -2.10 -7.35 -4.95
CA ARG A 6 -3.08 -8.39 -4.62
C ARG A 6 -4.46 -7.79 -4.37
N TYR A 7 -4.56 -6.79 -3.52
CA TYR A 7 -5.84 -6.17 -3.19
C TYR A 7 -6.48 -5.46 -4.39
N ARG A 8 -5.70 -4.72 -5.20
CA ARG A 8 -6.22 -4.11 -6.44
C ARG A 8 -6.72 -5.13 -7.46
N ALA A 9 -6.05 -6.29 -7.55
CA ALA A 9 -6.50 -7.38 -8.42
C ALA A 9 -7.82 -7.98 -7.91
N LEU A 10 -7.96 -8.19 -6.60
CA LEU A 10 -9.20 -8.65 -5.99
C LEU A 10 -10.35 -7.66 -6.20
N ALA A 11 -10.12 -6.36 -5.98
CA ALA A 11 -11.12 -5.33 -6.23
C ALA A 11 -11.58 -5.33 -7.70
N SER A 12 -10.64 -5.46 -8.63
CA SER A 12 -10.93 -5.53 -10.07
C SER A 12 -11.75 -6.77 -10.41
N LEU A 13 -11.42 -7.93 -9.83
CA LEU A 13 -12.18 -9.17 -10.01
C LEU A 13 -13.62 -9.04 -9.48
N CYS A 14 -13.80 -8.45 -8.29
CA CYS A 14 -15.11 -8.20 -7.72
C CYS A 14 -15.98 -7.34 -8.66
N ARG A 15 -15.42 -6.27 -9.24
CA ARG A 15 -16.16 -5.42 -10.21
C ARG A 15 -16.51 -6.16 -11.50
N GLN A 16 -15.58 -6.96 -12.03
CA GLN A 16 -15.86 -7.79 -13.21
C GLN A 16 -17.00 -8.76 -12.92
N GLN A 17 -16.98 -9.44 -11.77
CA GLN A 17 -18.06 -10.34 -11.37
C GLN A 17 -19.38 -9.59 -11.19
N ALA A 18 -19.36 -8.38 -10.64
CA ALA A 18 -20.55 -7.56 -10.43
C ALA A 18 -21.29 -7.25 -11.75
N ALA A 19 -20.54 -7.03 -12.84
CA ALA A 19 -21.10 -6.78 -14.17
C ALA A 19 -21.91 -7.97 -14.72
N TYR A 20 -21.58 -9.21 -14.32
CA TYR A 20 -22.25 -10.43 -14.78
C TYR A 20 -23.22 -11.03 -13.77
N ARG A 21 -23.37 -10.43 -12.57
CA ARG A 21 -24.16 -10.98 -11.46
C ARG A 21 -25.08 -9.93 -10.83
N PRO A 22 -26.14 -9.48 -11.53
CA PRO A 22 -26.97 -8.34 -11.11
C PRO A 22 -27.61 -8.51 -9.73
N LEU A 23 -27.99 -9.74 -9.34
CA LEU A 23 -28.56 -10.04 -8.02
C LEU A 23 -27.55 -9.87 -6.86
N GLN A 24 -26.25 -10.02 -7.14
CA GLN A 24 -25.16 -9.90 -6.16
C GLN A 24 -24.32 -8.63 -6.36
N ASN A 25 -24.70 -7.78 -7.30
CA ASN A 25 -23.92 -6.61 -7.73
C ASN A 25 -23.50 -5.74 -6.54
N TRP A 26 -24.43 -5.38 -5.67
CA TRP A 26 -24.16 -4.53 -4.51
C TRP A 26 -23.16 -5.16 -3.53
N GLN A 27 -23.25 -6.47 -3.28
CA GLN A 27 -22.31 -7.18 -2.40
C GLN A 27 -20.90 -7.20 -3.00
N LEU A 28 -20.81 -7.47 -4.30
CA LEU A 28 -19.54 -7.52 -5.03
C LEU A 28 -18.88 -6.13 -5.12
N LEU A 29 -19.67 -5.08 -5.33
CA LEU A 29 -19.16 -3.70 -5.31
C LEU A 29 -18.66 -3.30 -3.91
N GLY A 30 -19.37 -3.69 -2.85
CA GLY A 30 -18.91 -3.47 -1.47
C GLY A 30 -17.61 -4.22 -1.15
N GLN A 31 -17.46 -5.46 -1.64
CA GLN A 31 -16.19 -6.19 -1.53
C GLN A 31 -15.07 -5.50 -2.32
N ALA A 32 -15.37 -4.96 -3.51
CA ALA A 32 -14.38 -4.24 -4.30
C ALA A 32 -13.86 -3.00 -3.56
N GLU A 33 -14.77 -2.20 -3.00
CA GLU A 33 -14.43 -1.01 -2.20
C GLU A 33 -13.59 -1.38 -0.97
N HIS A 34 -13.95 -2.45 -0.26
CA HIS A 34 -13.17 -2.95 0.87
C HIS A 34 -11.73 -3.28 0.47
N PHE A 35 -11.52 -3.98 -0.64
CA PHE A 35 -10.17 -4.30 -1.10
C PHE A 35 -9.40 -3.06 -1.57
N GLU A 36 -10.05 -2.07 -2.16
CA GLU A 36 -9.38 -0.81 -2.49
C GLU A 36 -8.90 -0.06 -1.26
N HIS A 37 -9.72 -0.02 -0.21
CA HIS A 37 -9.33 0.57 1.06
C HIS A 37 -8.11 -0.14 1.67
N LEU A 38 -8.09 -1.48 1.65
CA LEU A 38 -6.93 -2.26 2.09
C LEU A 38 -5.68 -1.99 1.23
N ALA A 39 -5.85 -1.82 -0.08
CA ALA A 39 -4.74 -1.46 -0.97
C ALA A 39 -4.17 -0.08 -0.64
N GLU A 40 -5.01 0.89 -0.31
CA GLU A 40 -4.60 2.24 0.09
C GLU A 40 -3.84 2.21 1.42
N ILE A 41 -4.34 1.50 2.43
CA ILE A 41 -3.65 1.31 3.72
C ILE A 41 -2.27 0.68 3.48
N ALA A 42 -2.21 -0.41 2.71
CA ALA A 42 -0.95 -1.09 2.43
C ALA A 42 0.05 -0.20 1.66
N LEU A 43 -0.46 0.70 0.81
CA LEU A 43 0.38 1.65 0.08
C LEU A 43 0.95 2.73 1.00
N LYS A 44 0.10 3.30 1.87
CA LYS A 44 0.53 4.30 2.88
C LYS A 44 1.60 3.73 3.79
N ALA A 45 1.35 2.57 4.38
CA ALA A 45 2.31 1.89 5.26
C ALA A 45 3.65 1.60 4.56
N HIS A 46 3.62 1.23 3.27
CA HIS A 46 4.84 1.03 2.50
C HIS A 46 5.66 2.32 2.35
N PHE A 47 5.01 3.43 2.02
CA PHE A 47 5.70 4.72 1.90
C PHE A 47 6.20 5.24 3.24
N GLU A 48 5.45 5.08 4.32
CA GLU A 48 5.89 5.40 5.67
C GLU A 48 7.16 4.63 6.05
N ALA A 49 7.19 3.32 5.77
CA ALA A 49 8.38 2.50 6.00
C ALA A 49 9.59 2.94 5.15
N CYS A 50 9.37 3.24 3.86
CA CYS A 50 10.44 3.74 2.98
C CYS A 50 11.00 5.08 3.46
N ASN A 51 10.14 5.99 3.91
CA ASN A 51 10.56 7.29 4.42
C ASN A 51 11.34 7.15 5.72
N ALA A 52 10.85 6.33 6.66
CA ALA A 52 11.56 6.05 7.90
C ALA A 52 12.95 5.45 7.66
N GLN A 53 13.08 4.53 6.70
CA GLN A 53 14.38 3.96 6.33
C GLN A 53 15.32 5.03 5.78
N ARG A 54 14.83 5.87 4.85
CA ARG A 54 15.62 6.96 4.28
C ARG A 54 16.10 7.95 5.35
N ASP A 55 15.26 8.27 6.32
CA ASP A 55 15.62 9.17 7.41
C ASP A 55 16.72 8.56 8.30
N GLN A 56 16.63 7.26 8.58
CA GLN A 56 17.68 6.52 9.29
C GLN A 56 19.00 6.50 8.52
N ASP A 57 18.95 6.22 7.21
CA ASP A 57 20.13 6.22 6.34
C ASP A 57 20.79 7.61 6.30
N ALA A 58 19.99 8.69 6.27
CA ALA A 58 20.49 10.06 6.31
C ALA A 58 21.14 10.42 7.66
N VAL A 59 20.55 9.98 8.78
CA VAL A 59 21.14 10.16 10.11
C VAL A 59 22.45 9.37 10.23
N ALA A 60 22.49 8.12 9.75
CA ALA A 60 23.69 7.30 9.75
C ALA A 60 24.81 7.92 8.91
N ALA A 61 24.48 8.43 7.72
CA ALA A 61 25.43 9.14 6.86
C ALA A 61 25.99 10.39 7.56
N ALA A 62 25.13 11.22 8.17
CA ALA A 62 25.57 12.41 8.90
C ALA A 62 26.49 12.07 10.09
N ALA A 63 26.26 10.94 10.76
CA ALA A 63 27.11 10.48 11.88
C ALA A 63 28.51 10.03 11.43
N TRP A 64 28.68 9.59 10.18
CA TRP A 64 30.00 9.21 9.65
C TRP A 64 30.78 10.41 9.10
N GLU A 65 30.09 11.51 8.80
CA GLU A 65 30.69 12.74 8.28
C GLU A 65 31.11 13.73 9.40
N THR A 66 30.85 13.45 10.68
CA THR A 66 31.39 14.28 11.77
C THR A 66 32.88 13.98 12.00
N PRO A 67 33.82 14.88 11.63
CA PRO A 67 35.22 14.67 11.98
C PRO A 67 35.37 14.81 13.50
N VAL A 68 36.03 13.83 14.13
CA VAL A 68 36.50 13.94 15.51
C VAL A 68 37.50 15.10 15.54
N ALA A 69 37.07 16.26 16.03
CA ALA A 69 37.94 17.40 16.24
C ALA A 69 39.01 17.02 17.28
N ALA A 70 40.27 17.11 16.88
CA ALA A 70 41.46 16.85 17.69
C ALA A 70 41.91 18.10 18.45
#